data_AF-A0A7J3W618-F1
#
_entry.id   AF-A0A7J3W618-F1
#
_cell.length_a   1.000
_cell.length_b   1.000
_cell.length_c   1.000
_cell.angle_alpha   90.00
_cell.angle_beta   90.00
_cell.angle_gamma   90.00
#
_symmetry.space_group_name_H-M   'P 1'
#
loop_
_entity.id
_entity.type
_entity.pdbx_description
1 polymer ?
#
loop_
_entity_poly.entity_id
_entity_poly.type
_entity_poly.pdbx_seq_one_letter_code
_entity_poly.pdbx_strand_id
1 'polypeptide(L)'
;MRIVSVKNVGKNFKFQWQTPVGPETYDYFIEYEAIAEDGKHNVRIGFCKREAYGKNRIRVVVWIDEYPHAEFLGADDFENSGEVLSEIKIPGEKGERILRYPEEPIPERYALFNIVGLPLRVQGSGVHRAWAVVANIADHKTLIDLAALRKLERER
;
A
#
# COMPACT_ATOMS: atom_id res chain seq x y z
N MET A 1 12.91 7.17 2.24
CA MET A 1 12.32 8.48 2.56
C MET A 1 12.30 8.65 4.07
N ARG A 2 12.53 9.85 4.62
CA ARG A 2 12.59 10.08 6.08
C ARG A 2 11.46 10.99 6.54
N ILE A 3 10.62 10.49 7.45
CA ILE A 3 9.56 11.29 8.12
C ILE A 3 10.23 12.35 9.00
N VAL A 4 9.77 13.60 8.88
CA VAL A 4 10.25 14.75 9.65
C VAL A 4 9.27 15.12 10.75
N SER A 5 7.99 15.24 10.40
CA SER A 5 6.95 15.67 11.34
C SER A 5 5.57 15.20 10.88
N VAL A 6 4.62 15.12 11.83
CA VAL A 6 3.19 14.99 11.54
C VAL A 6 2.65 16.37 11.20
N LYS A 7 2.02 16.54 10.03
CA LYS A 7 1.40 17.81 9.61
C LYS A 7 -0.06 17.89 10.04
N ASN A 8 -0.79 16.79 9.91
CA ASN A 8 -2.23 16.78 10.13
C ASN A 8 -2.73 15.38 10.47
N VAL A 9 -3.85 15.31 11.18
CA VAL A 9 -4.64 14.10 11.42
C VAL A 9 -6.10 14.46 11.28
N GLY A 10 -6.88 13.61 10.63
CA GLY A 10 -8.28 13.94 10.37
C GLY A 10 -9.14 12.76 9.97
N LYS A 11 -10.36 13.08 9.56
CA LYS A 11 -11.40 12.13 9.16
C LYS A 11 -12.04 12.53 7.85
N ASN A 12 -12.74 11.59 7.22
CA ASN A 12 -13.57 11.81 6.03
C ASN A 12 -12.81 12.43 4.84
N PHE A 13 -11.55 12.04 4.64
CA PHE A 13 -10.79 12.44 3.45
C PHE A 13 -11.40 11.79 2.21
N LYS A 14 -11.61 12.55 1.14
CA LYS A 14 -12.15 12.03 -0.12
C LYS A 14 -11.09 12.06 -1.20
N PHE A 15 -10.89 10.94 -1.87
CA PHE A 15 -9.97 10.84 -3.00
C PHE A 15 -10.72 10.42 -4.27
N GLN A 16 -10.53 11.18 -5.34
CA GLN A 16 -11.10 10.87 -6.65
C GLN A 16 -10.11 10.01 -7.43
N TRP A 17 -10.39 8.72 -7.55
CA TRP A 17 -9.62 7.84 -8.42
C TRP A 17 -9.81 8.22 -9.89
N GLN A 18 -8.80 7.95 -10.72
CA GLN A 18 -8.87 8.03 -12.19
C GLN A 18 -9.68 6.86 -12.79
N THR A 19 -10.75 6.45 -12.11
CA THR A 19 -11.65 5.37 -12.50
C THR A 19 -13.08 5.89 -12.46
N PRO A 20 -14.03 5.28 -13.20
CA PRO A 20 -15.41 5.77 -13.26
C PRO A 20 -16.23 5.57 -11.98
N VAL A 21 -15.65 5.03 -10.90
CA VAL A 21 -16.36 4.57 -9.69
C VAL A 21 -16.69 5.72 -8.71
N GLY A 22 -16.29 6.96 -9.02
CA GLY A 22 -16.50 8.12 -8.15
C GLY A 22 -15.48 8.22 -7.00
N PRO A 23 -15.65 9.17 -6.06
CA PRO A 23 -14.70 9.39 -4.99
C PRO A 23 -14.80 8.33 -3.90
N GLU A 24 -13.66 7.85 -3.41
CA GLU A 24 -13.56 6.96 -2.25
C GLU A 24 -13.36 7.81 -0.98
N THR A 25 -14.06 7.45 0.10
CA THR A 25 -13.94 8.15 1.40
C THR A 25 -13.07 7.33 2.35
N TYR A 26 -12.15 8.02 3.02
CA TYR A 26 -11.25 7.50 4.03
C TYR A 26 -11.66 8.02 5.40
N ASP A 27 -12.07 7.09 6.26
CA ASP A 27 -12.61 7.37 7.59
C ASP A 27 -11.61 8.12 8.46
N TYR A 28 -10.33 7.78 8.32
CA TYR A 28 -9.20 8.40 9.02
C TYR A 28 -8.04 8.66 8.06
N PHE A 29 -7.27 9.69 8.34
CA PHE A 29 -5.99 9.91 7.68
C PHE A 29 -4.97 10.56 8.60
N ILE A 30 -3.70 10.38 8.26
CA ILE A 30 -2.56 11.10 8.82
C ILE A 30 -1.68 11.63 7.70
N GLU A 31 -1.18 12.86 7.87
CA GLU A 31 -0.26 13.51 6.94
C GLU A 31 1.09 13.77 7.61
N TYR A 32 2.14 13.55 6.85
CA TYR A 32 3.52 13.75 7.23
C TYR A 32 4.22 14.72 6.29
N GLU A 33 5.17 15.47 6.84
CA GLU A 33 6.26 16.03 6.05
C GLU A 33 7.39 15.00 6.02
N ALA A 34 7.88 14.67 4.83
CA ALA A 34 8.99 13.76 4.66
C ALA A 34 10.07 14.36 3.75
N ILE A 35 11.31 13.90 3.89
CA ILE A 35 12.44 14.28 3.05
C ILE A 35 12.98 13.05 2.32
N ALA A 36 13.20 13.19 1.02
CA ALA A 36 13.91 12.25 0.16
C ALA A 36 15.06 12.97 -0.56
N GLU A 37 15.78 12.28 -1.46
CA GLU A 37 16.91 12.87 -2.19
C GLU A 37 16.48 14.01 -3.11
N ASP A 38 15.27 13.95 -3.66
CA ASP A 38 14.64 14.94 -4.53
C ASP A 38 13.95 16.10 -3.77
N GLY A 39 13.95 16.07 -2.44
CA GLY A 39 13.53 17.19 -1.61
C GLY A 39 12.45 16.85 -0.58
N LYS A 40 11.57 17.82 -0.33
CA LYS A 40 10.47 17.70 0.64
C LYS A 40 9.20 17.20 -0.04
N HIS A 41 8.52 16.27 0.61
CA HIS A 41 7.28 15.66 0.13
C HIS A 41 6.19 15.70 1.20
N ASN A 42 4.95 15.82 0.74
CA ASN A 42 3.78 15.55 1.59
C ASN A 42 3.40 14.08 1.45
N VAL A 43 3.31 13.37 2.57
CA VAL A 43 2.90 11.97 2.58
C VAL A 43 1.61 11.82 3.37
N ARG A 44 0.57 11.26 2.75
CA ARG A 44 -0.71 10.97 3.40
C ARG A 44 -0.91 9.47 3.50
N ILE A 45 -1.35 8.99 4.65
CA ILE A 45 -1.84 7.62 4.83
C ILE A 45 -3.33 7.71 5.18
N GLY A 46 -4.16 7.03 4.40
CA GLY A 46 -5.61 7.00 4.58
C GLY A 46 -6.09 5.58 4.87
N PHE A 47 -7.10 5.49 5.72
CA PHE A 47 -7.66 4.23 6.21
C PHE A 47 -9.16 4.20 5.91
N CYS A 48 -9.63 3.12 5.31
CA CYS A 48 -11.05 2.85 5.09
C CYS A 48 -11.34 1.35 5.12
N LYS A 49 -12.60 0.97 4.85
CA LYS A 49 -12.97 -0.41 4.56
C LYS A 49 -13.44 -0.55 3.12
N ARG A 50 -13.02 -1.62 2.45
CA ARG A 50 -13.45 -1.95 1.09
C ARG A 50 -13.58 -3.46 0.92
N GLU A 51 -14.53 -3.87 0.09
CA GLU A 51 -14.63 -5.26 -0.33
C GLU A 51 -13.41 -5.65 -1.17
N ALA A 52 -12.68 -6.66 -0.70
CA ALA A 52 -11.56 -7.27 -1.41
C ALA A 52 -11.54 -8.78 -1.11
N TYR A 53 -11.46 -9.58 -2.16
CA TYR A 53 -11.45 -11.04 -2.06
C TYR A 53 -12.66 -11.64 -1.33
N GLY A 54 -13.85 -11.10 -1.62
CA GLY A 54 -15.13 -11.56 -1.06
C GLY A 54 -15.34 -11.23 0.42
N LYS A 55 -14.52 -10.36 1.02
CA LYS A 55 -14.69 -9.88 2.40
C LYS A 55 -14.51 -8.37 2.45
N ASN A 56 -15.19 -7.72 3.39
CA ASN A 56 -14.95 -6.31 3.69
C ASN A 56 -13.68 -6.19 4.56
N ARG A 57 -12.61 -5.60 4.04
CA ARG A 57 -11.29 -5.55 4.67
C ARG A 57 -10.87 -4.11 4.94
N ILE A 58 -9.99 -3.92 5.92
CA ILE A 58 -9.25 -2.67 6.04
C ILE A 58 -8.48 -2.43 4.75
N ARG A 59 -8.53 -1.20 4.27
CA ARG A 59 -7.78 -0.71 3.14
C ARG A 59 -6.94 0.47 3.61
N VAL A 60 -5.67 0.43 3.26
CA VAL A 60 -4.72 1.50 3.55
C VAL A 60 -4.16 1.98 2.24
N VAL A 61 -4.14 3.30 2.02
CA VAL A 61 -3.52 3.89 0.84
C VAL A 61 -2.53 4.95 1.28
N VAL A 62 -1.38 4.96 0.62
CA VAL A 62 -0.30 5.92 0.86
C VAL A 62 -0.14 6.78 -0.39
N TRP A 63 -0.33 8.08 -0.21
CA TRP A 63 -0.08 9.10 -1.23
C TRP A 63 1.22 9.83 -0.94
N ILE A 64 1.98 10.13 -1.99
CA ILE A 64 3.12 11.05 -1.95
C ILE A 64 2.78 12.16 -2.95
N ASP A 65 2.79 13.40 -2.49
CA ASP A 65 2.41 14.58 -3.28
C ASP A 65 1.09 14.40 -4.02
N GLU A 66 0.07 14.00 -3.25
CA GLU A 66 -1.32 13.77 -3.70
C GLU A 66 -1.52 12.60 -4.67
N TYR A 67 -0.47 11.86 -5.01
CA TYR A 67 -0.53 10.73 -5.90
C TYR A 67 -0.40 9.38 -5.16
N PRO A 68 -1.29 8.39 -5.38
CA PRO A 68 -1.25 7.11 -4.67
C PRO A 68 -0.13 6.22 -5.20
N HIS A 69 0.74 5.76 -4.31
CA HIS A 69 1.87 4.90 -4.66
C HIS A 69 1.80 3.51 -4.03
N ALA A 70 1.16 3.35 -2.87
CA ALA A 70 0.96 2.04 -2.26
C ALA A 70 -0.47 1.86 -1.76
N GLU A 71 -0.98 0.66 -1.97
CA GLU A 71 -2.29 0.22 -1.50
C GLU A 71 -2.11 -1.09 -0.73
N PHE A 72 -2.75 -1.21 0.42
CA PHE A 72 -2.74 -2.40 1.25
C PHE A 72 -4.15 -2.84 1.59
N LEU A 73 -4.30 -4.14 1.83
CA LEU A 73 -5.53 -4.76 2.33
C LEU A 73 -5.25 -5.55 3.62
N GLY A 74 -6.19 -5.54 4.56
CA GLY A 74 -6.08 -6.28 5.82
C GLY A 74 -6.04 -7.80 5.61
N ALA A 75 -5.16 -8.47 6.36
CA ALA A 75 -5.12 -9.93 6.47
C ALA A 75 -6.45 -10.50 6.97
N ASP A 76 -6.65 -11.81 6.85
CA ASP A 76 -7.83 -12.49 7.41
C ASP A 76 -7.90 -12.40 8.94
N ASP A 77 -6.76 -12.33 9.62
CA ASP A 77 -6.65 -12.21 11.07
C ASP A 77 -6.35 -10.76 11.53
N PHE A 78 -6.66 -9.76 10.69
CA PHE A 78 -6.30 -8.35 10.91
C PHE A 78 -6.63 -7.84 12.32
N GLU A 79 -7.80 -8.18 12.87
CA GLU A 79 -8.20 -7.72 14.20
C GLU A 79 -7.26 -8.20 15.33
N ASN A 80 -6.51 -9.28 15.10
CA ASN A 80 -5.51 -9.80 16.03
C ASN A 80 -4.08 -9.37 15.67
N SER A 81 -3.75 -9.39 14.37
CA SER A 81 -2.37 -9.19 13.89
C SER A 81 -2.04 -7.72 13.55
N GLY A 82 -3.05 -6.93 13.22
CA GLY A 82 -2.90 -5.61 12.62
C GLY A 82 -2.23 -5.62 11.25
N GLU A 83 -2.08 -6.78 10.61
CA GLU A 83 -1.31 -6.91 9.37
C GLU A 83 -2.10 -6.47 8.13
N VAL A 84 -1.42 -5.70 7.29
CA VAL A 84 -1.90 -5.26 5.99
C VAL A 84 -0.90 -5.70 4.90
N LEU A 85 -1.43 -6.08 3.75
CA LEU A 85 -0.68 -6.67 2.65
C LEU A 85 -0.78 -5.82 1.40
N SER A 86 0.35 -5.58 0.73
CA SER A 86 0.41 -4.98 -0.60
C SER A 86 1.02 -5.95 -1.60
N GLU A 87 0.26 -6.33 -2.61
CA GLU A 87 0.74 -7.16 -3.71
C GLU A 87 1.93 -6.52 -4.41
N ILE A 88 2.99 -7.28 -4.66
CA ILE A 88 4.13 -6.81 -5.42
C ILE A 88 3.73 -6.74 -6.90
N LYS A 89 3.79 -5.53 -7.44
CA LYS A 89 3.58 -5.24 -8.85
C LYS A 89 4.90 -4.79 -9.45
N ILE A 90 5.23 -5.33 -10.61
CA ILE A 90 6.45 -5.01 -11.35
C ILE A 90 6.06 -4.21 -12.60
N PRO A 91 6.71 -3.08 -12.89
CA PRO A 91 6.56 -2.39 -14.17
C PRO A 91 6.89 -3.33 -15.34
N GLY A 92 6.09 -3.29 -16.39
CA GLY A 92 6.33 -3.99 -17.65
C GLY A 92 6.12 -3.07 -18.85
N GLU A 93 6.23 -3.60 -20.07
CA GLU A 93 6.06 -2.82 -21.31
C GLU A 93 4.68 -2.16 -21.43
N LYS A 94 3.65 -2.75 -20.82
CA LYS A 94 2.28 -2.23 -20.77
C LYS A 94 1.77 -2.25 -19.34
N GLY A 95 2.09 -1.19 -18.59
CA GLY A 95 1.60 -1.00 -17.23
C GLY A 95 2.31 -1.88 -16.20
N GLU A 96 1.57 -2.34 -15.20
CA GLU A 96 2.11 -3.12 -14.09
C GLU A 96 1.57 -4.56 -14.14
N ARG A 97 2.42 -5.54 -13.84
CA ARG A 97 2.01 -6.94 -13.66
C ARG A 97 2.21 -7.39 -12.22
N ILE A 98 1.35 -8.26 -11.74
CA ILE A 98 1.50 -8.89 -10.42
C ILE A 98 2.62 -9.94 -10.46
N LEU A 99 3.47 -9.95 -9.43
CA LEU A 99 4.53 -10.94 -9.24
C LEU A 99 3.97 -12.23 -8.62
N ARG A 100 4.09 -13.37 -9.33
CA ARG A 100 3.45 -14.64 -8.97
C ARG A 100 4.22 -15.41 -7.89
N TYR A 101 3.47 -15.90 -6.90
CA TYR A 101 3.96 -16.76 -5.82
C TYR A 101 3.56 -18.22 -6.05
N PRO A 102 4.44 -19.23 -5.85
CA PRO A 102 5.84 -19.12 -5.46
C PRO A 102 6.83 -19.09 -6.64
N GLU A 103 6.33 -18.99 -7.88
CA GLU A 103 7.13 -19.32 -9.06
C GLU A 103 8.14 -18.22 -9.46
N GLU A 104 7.85 -16.96 -9.15
CA GLU A 104 8.73 -15.85 -9.53
C GLU A 104 9.62 -15.39 -8.36
N PRO A 105 10.90 -15.06 -8.62
CA PRO A 105 11.79 -14.55 -7.59
C PRO A 105 11.39 -13.14 -7.17
N ILE A 106 11.54 -12.86 -5.87
CA ILE A 106 11.36 -11.52 -5.31
C ILE A 106 12.52 -10.64 -5.80
N PRO A 107 12.26 -9.48 -6.43
CA PRO A 107 13.33 -8.57 -6.82
C PRO A 107 14.12 -8.05 -5.61
N GLU A 108 15.44 -7.94 -5.74
CA GLU A 108 16.35 -7.55 -4.65
C GLU A 108 15.97 -6.23 -3.95
N ARG A 109 15.44 -5.26 -4.68
CA ARG A 109 14.97 -3.97 -4.11
C ARG A 109 13.84 -4.11 -3.08
N TYR A 110 13.17 -5.26 -3.06
CA TYR A 110 12.16 -5.60 -2.07
C TYR A 110 12.72 -6.36 -0.85
N ALA A 111 14.03 -6.67 -0.82
CA ALA A 111 14.65 -7.52 0.22
C ALA A 111 14.57 -6.97 1.65
N LEU A 112 14.32 -5.66 1.81
CA LEU A 112 14.16 -5.02 3.13
C LEU A 112 12.74 -5.17 3.69
N PHE A 113 11.78 -5.67 2.90
CA PHE A 113 10.41 -5.87 3.35
C PHE A 113 10.18 -7.31 3.80
N ASN A 114 9.27 -7.48 4.77
CA ASN A 114 8.71 -8.80 5.06
C ASN A 114 7.77 -9.18 3.91
N ILE A 115 8.03 -10.32 3.26
CA ILE A 115 7.30 -10.75 2.05
C ILE A 115 6.82 -12.17 2.20
N VAL A 116 5.55 -12.37 1.86
CA VAL A 116 4.89 -13.67 1.92
C VAL A 116 4.03 -13.90 0.68
N GLY A 117 3.65 -15.16 0.43
CA GLY A 117 2.59 -15.44 -0.51
C GLY A 117 1.25 -14.92 0.01
N LEU A 118 0.54 -14.10 -0.76
CA LEU A 118 -0.78 -13.55 -0.42
C LEU A 118 -1.75 -14.63 0.10
N PRO A 119 -1.86 -15.84 -0.51
CA PRO A 119 -2.78 -16.87 -0.04
C PRO A 119 -2.50 -17.40 1.39
N LEU A 120 -1.31 -17.13 1.94
CA LEU A 120 -0.95 -17.53 3.30
C LEU A 120 -1.57 -16.64 4.38
N ARG A 121 -1.98 -15.41 4.03
CA ARG A 121 -2.56 -14.43 4.96
C ARG A 121 -3.98 -14.00 4.59
N VAL A 122 -4.40 -14.29 3.36
CA VAL A 122 -5.69 -13.86 2.79
C VAL A 122 -6.35 -15.03 2.07
N GLN A 123 -7.57 -15.37 2.46
CA GLN A 123 -8.41 -16.36 1.80
C GLN A 123 -9.75 -15.74 1.39
N GLY A 124 -10.36 -16.29 0.35
CA GLY A 124 -11.65 -15.85 -0.16
C GLY A 124 -11.78 -16.00 -1.68
N SER A 125 -12.95 -15.65 -2.21
CA SER A 125 -13.19 -15.69 -3.64
C SER A 125 -12.30 -14.68 -4.37
N GLY A 126 -11.65 -15.11 -5.45
CA GLY A 126 -10.77 -14.27 -6.27
C GLY A 126 -9.35 -14.09 -5.73
N VAL A 127 -9.00 -14.65 -4.57
CA VAL A 127 -7.60 -14.67 -4.11
C VAL A 127 -6.77 -15.42 -5.14
N HIS A 128 -5.63 -14.84 -5.50
CA HIS A 128 -4.72 -15.42 -6.47
C HIS A 128 -3.30 -15.52 -5.89
N ARG A 129 -2.44 -16.22 -6.63
CA ARG A 129 -1.03 -16.40 -6.31
C ARG A 129 -0.25 -15.13 -6.62
N ALA A 130 0.05 -14.36 -5.57
CA ALA A 130 0.89 -13.17 -5.63
C ALA A 130 1.86 -13.16 -4.45
N TRP A 131 3.06 -12.63 -4.66
CA TRP A 131 3.90 -12.15 -3.56
C TRP A 131 3.32 -10.84 -3.02
N ALA A 132 3.35 -10.66 -1.70
CA ALA A 132 2.87 -9.46 -1.05
C ALA A 132 3.83 -9.02 0.07
N VAL A 133 4.06 -7.71 0.14
CA VAL A 133 4.70 -7.06 1.29
C VAL A 133 3.72 -7.07 2.45
N VAL A 134 4.18 -7.52 3.61
CA VAL A 134 3.46 -7.50 4.88
C VAL A 134 3.98 -6.35 5.73
N ALA A 135 3.06 -5.54 6.24
CA ALA A 135 3.36 -4.51 7.22
C ALA A 135 2.31 -4.55 8.34
N ASN A 136 2.65 -4.04 9.51
CA ASN A 136 1.64 -3.71 10.51
C ASN A 136 1.03 -2.34 10.19
N ILE A 137 -0.27 -2.17 10.39
CA ILE A 137 -0.96 -0.90 10.13
C ILE A 137 -0.37 0.29 10.89
N ALA A 138 0.22 0.05 12.08
CA ALA A 138 0.89 1.07 12.89
C ALA A 138 2.33 1.37 12.43
N ASP A 139 2.94 0.52 11.60
CA ASP A 139 4.28 0.73 11.04
C ASP A 139 4.22 1.66 9.82
N HIS A 140 3.89 2.93 10.08
CA HIS A 140 3.81 3.95 9.05
C HIS A 140 5.13 4.12 8.28
N LYS A 141 6.29 3.79 8.90
CA LYS A 141 7.57 3.86 8.22
C LYS A 141 7.62 2.86 7.07
N THR A 142 7.30 1.58 7.33
CA THR A 142 7.27 0.56 6.28
C THR A 142 6.25 0.87 5.18
N LEU A 143 5.07 1.38 5.56
CA LEU A 143 4.04 1.78 4.59
C LEU A 143 4.57 2.88 3.64
N ILE A 144 5.25 3.89 4.19
CA ILE A 144 5.82 5.00 3.42
C ILE A 144 7.03 4.56 2.60
N ASP A 145 7.89 3.70 3.13
CA ASP A 145 9.04 3.18 2.40
C ASP A 145 8.63 2.38 1.17
N LEU A 146 7.55 1.57 1.26
CA LEU A 146 7.02 0.87 0.09
C LEU A 146 6.46 1.84 -0.95
N ALA A 147 5.74 2.88 -0.52
CA ALA A 147 5.24 3.92 -1.42
C ALA A 147 6.39 4.67 -2.12
N ALA A 148 7.45 5.01 -1.38
CA ALA A 148 8.63 5.66 -1.93
C ALA A 148 9.36 4.75 -2.95
N LEU A 149 9.51 3.46 -2.66
CA LEU A 149 10.06 2.50 -3.62
C LEU A 149 9.24 2.50 -4.93
N ARG A 150 7.91 2.45 -4.84
CA ARG A 150 7.04 2.43 -6.03
C ARG A 150 7.02 3.75 -6.78
N LYS A 151 7.20 4.90 -6.11
CA LYS A 151 7.45 6.18 -6.78
C LYS A 151 8.68 6.08 -7.68
N LEU A 152 9.80 5.58 -7.15
CA LEU A 152 11.04 5.39 -7.90
C LEU A 152 10.90 4.38 -9.06
N GLU A 153 10.08 3.34 -8.90
CA GLU A 153 9.81 2.36 -9.97
C GLU A 153 9.06 2.97 -11.16
N ARG A 154 8.24 4.00 -10.95
CA ARG A 154 7.44 4.66 -12.00
C ARG A 154 8.18 5.78 -12.73
N GLU A 155 9.22 6.33 -12.10
CA GLU A 155 10.08 7.36 -12.69
C GLU A 155 11.14 6.76 -13.66
N ARG A 156 11.25 5.43 -13.72
CA ARG A 156 12.15 4.68 -14.62
C ARG A 156 11.44 4.25 -15.90
#